data_AF-A0A359LWC3-F1
#
_entry.id   AF-A0A359LWC3-F1
#
_cell.length_a   1.000
_cell.length_b   1.000
_cell.length_c   1.000
_cell.angle_alpha   90.00
_cell.angle_beta   90.00
_cell.angle_gamma   90.00
#
_symmetry.space_group_name_H-M   'P 1'
#
loop_
_entity.id
_entity.type
_entity.pdbx_description
1 polymer ?
#
loop_
_entity_poly.entity_id
_entity_poly.type
_entity_poly.pdbx_seq_one_letter_code
_entity_poly.pdbx_strand_id
1 'polypeptide(L)'
;MAWPSHDEKTLGDLVANLQALPEKDQESIWNLVEGWAKTERDENRKAALREQIRRFAFLRRSVKRGVTTETKGRAREAYDLLTPKDIVTKHQWLFETRWVEESVDELEEPDFDYRKRDERIGRSRLVALLEIWRGAGFEGIKALLAKSGDAWIVGWHMAEAVIPVGEAAGFLAECLRIEAPQLKPKFDEALSGFLQKLDPAFRSEVTEKLTGTLPRDLTLRLLKCSPFERDTWQHVARQGQPVHDQYWREVNPTWLLKESPDLNEVVDRLLAARRPRAAFFAVHMAFEEIEASRLRSLLQEVGTCDSEAPGSYRIDPHYLSEALDELQKRSGVSEEEMARLEFMYVGALEHTPHRIPNLEKQVGKSPALFAQVLAMAFHRRDGEEDPSEWKGKSDEHTSALANAAYHLLDNIKRIPGTDAATGKICKDTLQTWVKETQSLCARFGRAEIGDQYIGKILSAPIMGDDDEWPCREVCDVLEECGNDDIKQGVHMGVYNSRGAHWRGEGGGQERALAEKYRNWSRKLAFEFPYVAGVVRSIAETYDREASREDSEAVVRRRLRH
;
A
#
# COMPACT_ATOMS: atom_id res chain seq x y z
N MET A 1 42.58 -13.45 2.64
CA MET A 1 43.67 -13.33 1.66
C MET A 1 44.14 -14.66 1.08
N ALA A 2 44.07 -15.79 1.80
CA ALA A 2 44.47 -17.11 1.28
C ALA A 2 43.45 -17.77 0.32
N TRP A 3 42.68 -16.97 -0.43
CA TRP A 3 41.71 -17.53 -1.37
C TRP A 3 42.45 -18.03 -2.62
N PRO A 4 42.01 -19.14 -3.26
CA PRO A 4 42.70 -19.72 -4.41
C PRO A 4 42.80 -18.77 -5.61
N SER A 5 41.81 -17.88 -5.75
CA SER A 5 41.75 -16.84 -6.77
C SER A 5 40.92 -15.67 -6.28
N HIS A 6 41.21 -14.48 -6.82
CA HIS A 6 40.46 -13.27 -6.56
C HIS A 6 39.74 -12.79 -7.83
N ASP A 7 38.52 -12.32 -7.65
CA ASP A 7 37.64 -11.70 -8.65
C ASP A 7 37.09 -10.35 -8.16
N GLU A 8 36.27 -9.68 -8.98
CA GLU A 8 35.68 -8.39 -8.67
C GLU A 8 34.80 -8.39 -7.40
N LYS A 9 34.15 -9.52 -7.09
CA LYS A 9 33.28 -9.63 -5.91
C LYS A 9 34.11 -9.81 -4.65
N THR A 10 35.05 -10.75 -4.68
CA THR A 10 35.91 -11.04 -3.54
C THR A 10 36.81 -9.86 -3.18
N LEU A 11 37.34 -9.15 -4.19
CA LEU A 11 38.11 -7.93 -3.98
C LEU A 11 37.21 -6.78 -3.50
N GLY A 12 35.99 -6.67 -4.05
CA GLY A 12 34.99 -5.71 -3.61
C GLY A 12 34.62 -5.89 -2.13
N ASP A 13 34.39 -7.13 -1.69
CA ASP A 13 34.08 -7.46 -0.29
C ASP A 13 35.25 -7.14 0.65
N LEU A 14 36.48 -7.42 0.22
CA LEU A 14 37.69 -7.06 0.97
C LEU A 14 37.83 -5.54 1.11
N VAL A 15 37.60 -4.78 0.03
CA VAL A 15 37.62 -3.32 0.06
C VAL A 15 36.50 -2.76 0.95
N ALA A 16 35.29 -3.32 0.88
CA ALA A 16 34.16 -2.86 1.69
C ALA A 16 34.39 -3.01 3.20
N ASN A 17 35.20 -3.99 3.61
CA ASN A 17 35.52 -4.30 5.01
C ASN A 17 36.96 -3.91 5.41
N LEU A 18 37.66 -3.15 4.56
CA LEU A 18 39.09 -2.87 4.70
C LEU A 18 39.49 -2.36 6.10
N GLN A 19 38.66 -1.50 6.70
CA GLN A 19 38.95 -0.88 8.00
C GLN A 19 38.86 -1.82 9.20
N ALA A 20 38.23 -2.98 9.05
CA ALA A 20 38.19 -3.99 10.10
C ALA A 20 39.46 -4.86 10.13
N LEU A 21 40.39 -4.63 9.19
CA LEU A 21 41.60 -5.43 9.00
C LEU A 21 42.85 -4.68 9.47
N PRO A 22 43.90 -5.39 9.93
CA PRO A 22 45.20 -4.79 10.26
C PRO A 22 45.80 -4.03 9.08
N GLU A 23 46.53 -2.94 9.32
CA GLU A 23 47.11 -2.07 8.27
C GLU A 23 47.93 -2.84 7.21
N LYS A 24 48.74 -3.82 7.65
CA LYS A 24 49.53 -4.69 6.76
C LYS A 24 48.66 -5.48 5.76
N ASP A 25 47.47 -5.88 6.19
CA ASP A 25 46.53 -6.61 5.35
C ASP A 25 45.79 -5.64 4.40
N GLN A 26 45.56 -4.39 4.82
CA GLN A 26 44.97 -3.37 3.95
C GLN A 26 45.87 -3.05 2.76
N GLU A 27 47.18 -2.88 2.98
CA GLU A 27 48.15 -2.64 1.90
C GLU A 27 48.21 -3.83 0.93
N SER A 28 48.19 -5.05 1.49
CA SER A 28 48.17 -6.28 0.71
C SER A 28 46.92 -6.39 -0.19
N ILE A 29 45.75 -5.95 0.29
CA ILE A 29 44.51 -5.92 -0.49
C ILE A 29 44.62 -4.94 -1.66
N TRP A 30 45.16 -3.73 -1.48
CA TRP A 30 45.33 -2.80 -2.59
C TRP A 30 46.29 -3.32 -3.66
N ASN A 31 47.36 -4.02 -3.26
CA ASN A 31 48.26 -4.68 -4.21
C ASN A 31 47.56 -5.79 -5.01
N LEU A 32 46.66 -6.55 -4.37
CA LEU A 32 45.82 -7.54 -5.06
C LEU A 32 44.86 -6.88 -6.06
N VAL A 33 44.23 -5.78 -5.68
CA VAL A 33 43.33 -5.00 -6.56
C VAL A 33 44.09 -4.51 -7.79
N GLU A 34 45.26 -3.89 -7.62
CA GLU A 34 46.08 -3.41 -8.74
C GLU A 34 46.58 -4.55 -9.64
N GLY A 35 47.06 -5.65 -9.05
CA GLY A 35 47.51 -6.81 -9.79
C GLY A 35 46.40 -7.39 -10.65
N TRP A 36 45.21 -7.55 -10.06
CA TRP A 36 44.02 -8.02 -10.77
C TRP A 36 43.61 -7.06 -11.89
N ALA A 37 43.55 -5.74 -11.61
CA ALA A 37 43.17 -4.70 -12.57
C ALA A 37 44.06 -4.68 -13.82
N LYS A 38 45.36 -4.94 -13.67
CA LYS A 38 46.34 -5.02 -14.78
C LYS A 38 46.13 -6.25 -15.67
N THR A 39 45.63 -7.35 -15.11
CA THR A 39 45.45 -8.62 -15.84
C THR A 39 44.05 -8.80 -16.42
N GLU A 40 43.03 -8.22 -15.78
CA GLU A 40 41.64 -8.38 -16.18
C GLU A 40 41.37 -7.71 -17.53
N ARG A 41 40.53 -8.35 -18.35
CA ARG A 41 40.16 -7.88 -19.70
C ARG A 41 38.66 -7.61 -19.84
N ASP A 42 37.82 -8.14 -18.94
CA ASP A 42 36.40 -7.84 -18.93
C ASP A 42 36.13 -6.46 -18.31
N GLU A 43 35.74 -5.53 -19.17
CA GLU A 43 35.43 -4.13 -18.82
C GLU A 43 34.26 -4.02 -17.84
N ASN A 44 33.27 -4.94 -17.86
CA ASN A 44 32.15 -4.91 -16.92
C ASN A 44 32.61 -5.29 -15.52
N ARG A 45 33.52 -6.27 -15.40
CA ARG A 45 34.08 -6.70 -14.11
C ARG A 45 34.95 -5.60 -13.52
N LYS A 46 35.72 -4.88 -14.36
CA LYS A 46 36.45 -3.69 -13.93
C LYS A 46 35.52 -2.59 -13.43
N ALA A 47 34.44 -2.30 -14.16
CA ALA A 47 33.45 -1.30 -13.75
C ALA A 47 32.78 -1.66 -12.41
N ALA A 48 32.45 -2.94 -12.21
CA ALA A 48 31.86 -3.41 -10.95
C ALA A 48 32.79 -3.18 -9.75
N LEU A 49 34.06 -3.58 -9.85
CA LEU A 49 35.04 -3.35 -8.78
C LEU A 49 35.29 -1.84 -8.56
N ARG A 50 35.35 -1.07 -9.65
CA ARG A 50 35.51 0.39 -9.61
C ARG A 50 34.38 1.07 -8.85
N GLU A 51 33.13 0.65 -9.06
CA GLU A 51 31.98 1.17 -8.32
C GLU A 51 32.03 0.79 -6.83
N GLN A 52 32.47 -0.42 -6.48
CA GLN A 52 32.66 -0.80 -5.07
C GLN A 52 33.72 0.07 -4.38
N ILE A 53 34.85 0.33 -5.05
CA ILE A 53 35.89 1.23 -4.54
C ILE A 53 35.34 2.64 -4.34
N ARG A 54 34.54 3.15 -5.29
CA ARG A 54 33.87 4.46 -5.18
C ARG A 54 32.96 4.54 -3.95
N ARG A 55 32.11 3.53 -3.76
CA ARG A 55 31.19 3.43 -2.61
C ARG A 55 31.91 3.34 -1.28
N PHE A 56 33.07 2.70 -1.26
CA PHE A 56 33.90 2.59 -0.07
C PHE A 56 34.63 3.90 0.27
N ALA A 57 35.42 4.42 -0.68
CA ALA A 57 36.43 5.45 -0.41
C ALA A 57 35.93 6.89 -0.64
N PHE A 58 34.96 7.08 -1.54
CA PHE A 58 34.61 8.42 -2.04
C PHE A 58 33.23 8.89 -1.60
N LEU A 59 32.43 8.14 -0.84
CA LEU A 59 31.11 8.63 -0.39
C LEU A 59 31.17 9.43 0.92
N ARG A 60 30.11 10.15 1.30
CA ARG A 60 30.03 10.88 2.60
C ARG A 60 30.22 9.96 3.80
N ARG A 61 29.76 8.72 3.68
CA ARG A 61 29.97 7.69 4.71
C ARG A 61 31.44 7.31 4.90
N SER A 62 32.32 7.52 3.92
CA SER A 62 33.77 7.27 4.05
C SER A 62 34.42 8.19 5.09
N VAL A 63 33.95 9.44 5.19
CA VAL A 63 34.40 10.41 6.19
C VAL A 63 33.97 9.95 7.59
N LYS A 64 32.69 9.56 7.75
CA LYS A 64 32.18 9.01 9.02
C LYS A 64 32.87 7.71 9.43
N ARG A 65 33.33 6.93 8.45
CA ARG A 65 34.10 5.71 8.63
C ARG A 65 35.56 5.97 9.05
N GLY A 66 36.07 7.20 8.91
CA GLY A 66 37.46 7.51 9.21
C GLY A 66 38.45 6.96 8.18
N VAL A 67 38.07 6.88 6.91
CA VAL A 67 38.99 6.44 5.83
C VAL A 67 40.12 7.46 5.72
N THR A 68 41.37 7.01 5.92
CA THR A 68 42.56 7.85 5.93
C THR A 68 42.88 8.43 4.55
N THR A 69 43.62 9.55 4.52
CA THR A 69 44.07 10.18 3.26
C THR A 69 44.92 9.23 2.42
N GLU A 70 45.75 8.41 3.05
CA GLU A 70 46.56 7.38 2.39
C GLU A 70 45.69 6.32 1.71
N THR A 71 44.70 5.79 2.42
CA THR A 71 43.74 4.82 1.85
C THR A 71 42.92 5.44 0.71
N LYS A 72 42.55 6.72 0.79
CA LYS A 72 41.92 7.43 -0.33
C LYS A 72 42.85 7.56 -1.54
N GLY A 73 44.14 7.80 -1.31
CA GLY A 73 45.17 7.83 -2.36
C GLY A 73 45.25 6.49 -3.10
N ARG A 74 45.39 5.38 -2.36
CA ARG A 74 45.41 4.03 -2.93
C ARG A 74 44.10 3.69 -3.66
N ALA A 75 42.97 4.06 -3.08
CA ALA A 75 41.67 3.89 -3.72
C ALA A 75 41.56 4.67 -5.04
N ARG A 76 42.13 5.89 -5.12
CA ARG A 76 42.15 6.71 -6.34
C ARG A 76 42.99 6.06 -7.43
N GLU A 77 44.20 5.61 -7.11
CA GLU A 77 45.07 4.90 -8.06
C GLU A 77 44.37 3.66 -8.63
N ALA A 78 43.76 2.85 -7.77
CA ALA A 78 43.01 1.67 -8.18
C ALA A 78 41.76 2.03 -9.02
N TYR A 79 41.03 3.06 -8.62
CA TYR A 79 39.83 3.54 -9.32
C TYR A 79 40.14 4.05 -10.73
N ASP A 80 41.25 4.76 -10.89
CA ASP A 80 41.71 5.27 -12.18
C ASP A 80 42.19 4.13 -13.07
N LEU A 81 42.96 3.18 -12.52
CA LEU A 81 43.45 1.98 -13.22
C LEU A 81 42.30 1.08 -13.73
N LEU A 82 41.20 1.03 -13.00
CA LEU A 82 40.00 0.26 -13.35
C LEU A 82 39.05 1.00 -14.30
N THR A 83 39.39 2.21 -14.75
CA THR A 83 38.52 2.99 -15.65
C THR A 83 38.27 2.24 -16.96
N PRO A 84 37.01 1.89 -17.29
CA PRO A 84 36.72 1.19 -18.52
C PRO A 84 37.05 2.03 -19.76
N LYS A 85 37.49 1.37 -20.83
CA LYS A 85 37.74 1.97 -22.15
C LYS A 85 36.45 2.16 -22.95
N ASP A 86 35.51 1.24 -22.79
CA ASP A 86 34.19 1.37 -23.40
C ASP A 86 33.40 2.51 -22.74
N ILE A 87 32.97 3.50 -23.54
CA ILE A 87 32.36 4.74 -23.04
C ILE A 87 31.05 4.45 -22.30
N VAL A 88 30.28 3.45 -22.77
CA VAL A 88 29.02 3.06 -22.11
C VAL A 88 29.31 2.44 -20.74
N THR A 89 30.21 1.47 -20.69
CA THR A 89 30.59 0.76 -19.45
C THR A 89 31.25 1.70 -18.44
N LYS A 90 32.02 2.70 -18.90
CA LYS A 90 32.60 3.76 -18.05
C LYS A 90 31.54 4.55 -17.27
N HIS A 91 30.40 4.83 -17.89
CA HIS A 91 29.35 5.71 -17.34
C HIS A 91 28.12 4.98 -16.80
N GLN A 92 27.99 3.67 -17.03
CA GLN A 92 26.84 2.85 -16.69
C GLN A 92 26.36 3.04 -15.24
N TRP A 93 27.29 3.13 -14.28
CA TRP A 93 26.98 3.26 -12.85
C TRP A 93 26.08 4.45 -12.51
N LEU A 94 26.07 5.52 -13.32
CA LEU A 94 25.20 6.69 -13.16
C LEU A 94 23.71 6.39 -13.43
N PHE A 95 23.44 5.27 -14.11
CA PHE A 95 22.11 4.88 -14.59
C PHE A 95 21.65 3.51 -14.05
N GLU A 96 22.46 2.84 -13.21
CA GLU A 96 22.08 1.57 -12.57
C GLU A 96 20.89 1.71 -11.62
N THR A 97 20.76 2.87 -10.97
CA THR A 97 19.67 3.16 -10.04
C THR A 97 19.30 4.63 -10.12
N ARG A 98 18.02 4.95 -9.88
CA ARG A 98 17.56 6.34 -9.80
C ARG A 98 18.33 7.16 -8.77
N TRP A 99 18.55 6.57 -7.59
CA TRP A 99 19.26 7.19 -6.48
C TRP A 99 20.75 6.83 -6.49
N VAL A 100 21.58 7.70 -7.08
CA VAL A 100 23.03 7.51 -7.12
C VAL A 100 23.68 8.18 -5.93
N GLU A 101 24.47 7.46 -5.13
CA GLU A 101 25.23 8.07 -4.03
C GLU A 101 26.36 8.94 -4.59
N GLU A 102 26.48 10.19 -4.12
CA GLU A 102 27.45 11.19 -4.63
C GLU A 102 28.86 10.97 -4.06
N SER A 103 29.88 11.09 -4.92
CA SER A 103 31.29 11.10 -4.51
C SER A 103 31.69 12.46 -3.90
N VAL A 104 32.43 12.45 -2.80
CA VAL A 104 32.76 13.54 -1.86
C VAL A 104 34.12 14.16 -2.14
N ASP A 105 34.89 13.65 -3.09
CA ASP A 105 36.15 14.27 -3.48
C ASP A 105 36.00 15.70 -4.03
N GLU A 106 34.77 16.24 -4.12
CA GLU A 106 34.49 17.59 -4.60
C GLU A 106 33.90 18.56 -3.56
N LEU A 107 33.67 18.22 -2.27
CA LEU A 107 33.03 19.19 -1.34
C LEU A 107 33.50 19.14 0.13
N GLU A 108 33.88 20.31 0.63
CA GLU A 108 34.11 20.68 2.04
C GLU A 108 32.84 21.25 2.74
N GLU A 109 31.63 21.04 2.19
CA GLU A 109 30.42 21.59 2.82
C GLU A 109 29.85 20.66 3.91
N PRO A 110 29.74 21.14 5.18
CA PRO A 110 29.20 20.35 6.30
C PRO A 110 27.71 20.00 6.14
N ASP A 111 26.95 20.81 5.39
CA ASP A 111 25.51 20.69 5.29
C ASP A 111 25.05 19.86 4.08
N PHE A 112 24.01 19.04 4.28
CA PHE A 112 23.44 18.16 3.26
C PHE A 112 22.24 18.83 2.60
N ASP A 113 22.45 19.45 1.43
CA ASP A 113 21.39 20.01 0.59
C ASP A 113 21.00 19.00 -0.52
N TYR A 114 19.77 18.45 -0.40
CA TYR A 114 19.21 17.48 -1.36
C TYR A 114 19.10 18.05 -2.77
N ARG A 115 18.78 19.34 -2.94
CA ARG A 115 18.58 19.97 -4.26
C ARG A 115 19.91 20.12 -5.00
N LYS A 116 20.93 20.65 -4.31
CA LYS A 116 22.28 20.79 -4.88
C LYS A 116 22.87 19.43 -5.30
N ARG A 117 22.56 18.36 -4.57
CA ARG A 117 22.98 17.00 -4.93
C ARG A 117 22.34 16.53 -6.24
N ASP A 118 21.02 16.65 -6.35
CA ASP A 118 20.30 16.18 -7.55
C ASP A 118 20.77 16.94 -8.81
N GLU A 119 21.07 18.24 -8.68
CA GLU A 119 21.67 19.02 -9.78
C GLU A 119 23.06 18.50 -10.21
N ARG A 120 23.92 18.09 -9.26
CA ARG A 120 25.26 17.58 -9.55
C ARG A 120 25.23 16.21 -10.21
N ILE A 121 24.38 15.30 -9.72
CA ILE A 121 24.16 14.00 -10.35
C ILE A 121 23.56 14.19 -11.74
N GLY A 122 22.59 15.10 -11.89
CA GLY A 122 22.02 15.47 -13.19
C GLY A 122 23.07 15.96 -14.18
N ARG A 123 23.96 16.87 -13.77
CA ARG A 123 25.09 17.34 -14.58
C ARG A 123 26.03 16.20 -15.00
N SER A 124 26.36 15.29 -14.08
CA SER A 124 27.21 14.13 -14.39
C SER A 124 26.56 13.19 -15.40
N ARG A 125 25.25 12.91 -15.26
CA ARG A 125 24.46 12.12 -16.23
C ARG A 125 24.44 12.79 -17.60
N LEU A 126 24.26 14.10 -17.66
CA LEU A 126 24.23 14.86 -18.92
C LEU A 126 25.59 14.81 -19.64
N VAL A 127 26.70 15.02 -18.92
CA VAL A 127 28.06 14.89 -19.50
C VAL A 127 28.29 13.47 -20.02
N ALA A 128 27.92 12.45 -19.25
CA ALA A 128 28.02 11.05 -19.67
C ALA A 128 27.23 10.76 -20.95
N LEU A 129 25.98 11.23 -21.05
CA LEU A 129 25.16 11.02 -22.23
C LEU A 129 25.70 11.78 -23.45
N LEU A 130 26.25 12.98 -23.28
CA LEU A 130 26.93 13.70 -24.35
C LEU A 130 28.16 12.94 -24.87
N GLU A 131 28.97 12.38 -23.97
CA GLU A 131 30.13 11.55 -24.35
C GLU A 131 29.67 10.29 -25.11
N ILE A 132 28.66 9.57 -24.61
CA ILE A 132 28.13 8.36 -25.25
C ILE A 132 27.54 8.70 -26.63
N TRP A 133 26.72 9.74 -26.72
CA TRP A 133 26.08 10.14 -27.98
C TRP A 133 27.09 10.55 -29.04
N ARG A 134 28.10 11.36 -28.68
CA ARG A 134 29.15 11.78 -29.62
C ARG A 134 30.06 10.62 -30.04
N GLY A 135 30.34 9.69 -29.13
CA GLY A 135 31.26 8.58 -29.39
C GLY A 135 30.63 7.39 -30.12
N ALA A 136 29.38 7.07 -29.81
CA ALA A 136 28.71 5.83 -30.24
C ALA A 136 27.26 6.02 -30.76
N GLY A 137 26.74 7.25 -30.77
CA GLY A 137 25.42 7.57 -31.30
C GLY A 137 24.29 6.76 -30.67
N PHE A 138 23.28 6.44 -31.49
CA PHE A 138 22.09 5.69 -31.07
C PHE A 138 22.40 4.28 -30.54
N GLU A 139 23.36 3.57 -31.14
CA GLU A 139 23.78 2.24 -30.65
C GLU A 139 24.45 2.32 -29.27
N GLY A 140 25.13 3.43 -28.94
CA GLY A 140 25.62 3.71 -27.59
C GLY A 140 24.49 3.86 -26.57
N ILE A 141 23.43 4.59 -26.92
CA ILE A 141 22.24 4.76 -26.05
C ILE A 141 21.50 3.44 -25.88
N LYS A 142 21.35 2.67 -26.95
CA LYS A 142 20.76 1.32 -26.90
C LYS A 142 21.55 0.38 -25.98
N ALA A 143 22.88 0.40 -26.06
CA ALA A 143 23.75 -0.37 -25.16
C ALA A 143 23.64 0.10 -23.71
N LEU A 144 23.52 1.40 -23.46
CA LEU A 144 23.29 1.95 -22.13
C LEU A 144 21.93 1.50 -21.56
N LEU A 145 20.85 1.65 -22.33
CA LEU A 145 19.49 1.27 -21.92
C LEU A 145 19.37 -0.22 -21.60
N ALA A 146 20.10 -1.08 -22.32
CA ALA A 146 20.16 -2.52 -22.05
C ALA A 146 20.67 -2.86 -20.65
N LYS A 147 21.48 -1.96 -20.05
CA LYS A 147 22.09 -2.14 -18.73
C LYS A 147 21.55 -1.16 -17.67
N SER A 148 20.68 -0.23 -18.06
CA SER A 148 20.15 0.82 -17.18
C SER A 148 19.07 0.29 -16.25
N GLY A 149 19.13 0.67 -14.97
CA GLY A 149 18.05 0.45 -14.01
C GLY A 149 17.03 1.60 -13.96
N ASP A 150 17.31 2.72 -14.63
CA ASP A 150 16.39 3.85 -14.77
C ASP A 150 16.48 4.39 -16.21
N ALA A 151 15.66 3.86 -17.12
CA ALA A 151 15.67 4.31 -18.50
C ALA A 151 14.96 5.66 -18.69
N TRP A 152 14.03 5.99 -17.80
CA TRP A 152 13.32 7.26 -17.80
C TRP A 152 14.29 8.44 -17.66
N ILE A 153 15.25 8.37 -16.74
CA ILE A 153 16.22 9.46 -16.55
C ILE A 153 17.18 9.62 -17.75
N VAL A 154 17.47 8.54 -18.47
CA VAL A 154 18.22 8.60 -19.74
C VAL A 154 17.44 9.46 -20.73
N GLY A 155 16.16 9.11 -20.95
CA GLY A 155 15.27 9.89 -21.81
C GLY A 155 15.17 11.36 -21.47
N TRP A 156 14.98 11.66 -20.18
CA TRP A 156 14.89 13.03 -19.65
C TRP A 156 16.13 13.86 -20.03
N HIS A 157 17.34 13.37 -19.73
CA HIS A 157 18.55 14.12 -20.03
C HIS A 157 18.90 14.13 -21.52
N MET A 158 18.45 13.12 -22.29
CA MET A 158 18.57 13.13 -23.75
C MET A 158 17.81 14.32 -24.35
N ALA A 159 16.59 14.59 -23.87
CA ALA A 159 15.79 15.75 -24.27
C ALA A 159 16.34 17.09 -23.74
N GLU A 160 16.99 17.06 -22.57
CA GLU A 160 17.46 18.28 -21.90
C GLU A 160 18.58 18.98 -22.67
N ALA A 161 19.57 18.24 -23.17
CA ALA A 161 20.74 18.86 -23.79
C ALA A 161 21.49 18.00 -24.82
N VAL A 162 21.09 16.74 -25.05
CA VAL A 162 21.84 15.84 -25.93
C VAL A 162 21.28 15.88 -27.35
N ILE A 163 19.95 15.74 -27.49
CA ILE A 163 19.27 15.78 -28.78
C ILE A 163 18.85 17.22 -29.09
N PRO A 164 19.31 17.81 -30.20
CA PRO A 164 18.84 19.12 -30.62
C PRO A 164 17.33 19.12 -30.87
N VAL A 165 16.66 20.24 -30.54
CA VAL A 165 15.21 20.42 -30.69
C VAL A 165 14.73 20.00 -32.09
N GLY A 166 15.42 20.42 -33.16
CA GLY A 166 15.06 20.07 -34.54
C GLY A 166 15.17 18.58 -34.90
N GLU A 167 15.92 17.80 -34.13
CA GLU A 167 16.16 16.36 -34.35
C GLU A 167 15.25 15.47 -33.48
N ALA A 168 14.50 16.06 -32.52
CA ALA A 168 13.68 15.33 -31.55
C ALA A 168 12.69 14.35 -32.20
N ALA A 169 11.99 14.77 -33.25
CA ALA A 169 11.05 13.89 -33.96
C ALA A 169 11.73 12.66 -34.57
N GLY A 170 12.93 12.85 -35.14
CA GLY A 170 13.72 11.75 -35.71
C GLY A 170 14.16 10.75 -34.64
N PHE A 171 14.69 11.25 -33.54
CA PHE A 171 15.11 10.45 -32.39
C PHE A 171 13.96 9.63 -31.78
N LEU A 172 12.81 10.27 -31.55
CA LEU A 172 11.61 9.59 -31.04
C LEU A 172 11.12 8.50 -31.99
N ALA A 173 11.09 8.77 -33.30
CA ALA A 173 10.70 7.79 -34.30
C ALA A 173 11.66 6.60 -34.36
N GLU A 174 12.96 6.81 -34.17
CA GLU A 174 13.95 5.73 -34.09
C GLU A 174 13.75 4.87 -32.84
N CYS A 175 13.54 5.49 -31.67
CA CYS A 175 13.22 4.81 -30.41
C CYS A 175 11.94 3.95 -30.51
N LEU A 176 10.89 4.49 -31.16
CA LEU A 176 9.61 3.80 -31.34
C LEU A 176 9.70 2.54 -32.21
N ARG A 177 10.72 2.42 -33.07
CA ARG A 177 10.91 1.23 -33.94
C ARG A 177 11.63 0.08 -33.23
N ILE A 178 12.06 0.26 -31.98
CA ILE A 178 12.73 -0.81 -31.22
C ILE A 178 11.70 -1.81 -30.71
N GLU A 179 11.68 -2.99 -31.34
CA GLU A 179 10.74 -4.09 -31.03
C GLU A 179 11.37 -5.25 -30.23
N ALA A 180 12.68 -5.21 -29.94
CA ALA A 180 13.35 -6.26 -29.18
C ALA A 180 12.71 -6.39 -27.77
N PRO A 181 12.14 -7.55 -27.37
CA PRO A 181 11.28 -7.67 -26.18
C PRO A 181 11.89 -7.17 -24.88
N GLN A 182 13.20 -7.37 -24.69
CA GLN A 182 13.96 -6.95 -23.52
C GLN A 182 14.30 -5.46 -23.50
N LEU A 183 14.36 -4.82 -24.68
CA LEU A 183 14.68 -3.40 -24.81
C LEU A 183 13.44 -2.53 -24.94
N LYS A 184 12.36 -3.06 -25.51
CA LYS A 184 11.14 -2.31 -25.78
C LYS A 184 10.62 -1.56 -24.53
N PRO A 185 10.48 -2.19 -23.34
CA PRO A 185 10.06 -1.49 -22.13
C PRO A 185 11.04 -0.39 -21.68
N LYS A 186 12.35 -0.62 -21.84
CA LYS A 186 13.39 0.38 -21.53
C LYS A 186 13.29 1.59 -22.46
N PHE A 187 13.04 1.37 -23.74
CA PHE A 187 12.79 2.47 -24.68
C PHE A 187 11.46 3.17 -24.40
N ASP A 188 10.41 2.46 -23.97
CA ASP A 188 9.14 3.08 -23.58
C ASP A 188 9.34 4.01 -22.35
N GLU A 189 10.08 3.56 -21.34
CA GLU A 189 10.47 4.40 -20.19
C GLU A 189 11.30 5.63 -20.62
N ALA A 190 12.28 5.45 -21.50
CA ALA A 190 13.10 6.54 -22.03
C ALA A 190 12.27 7.52 -22.88
N LEU A 191 11.34 7.05 -23.70
CA LEU A 191 10.40 7.88 -24.44
C LEU A 191 9.56 8.73 -23.48
N SER A 192 9.05 8.14 -22.40
CA SER A 192 8.30 8.88 -21.38
C SER A 192 9.13 9.98 -20.71
N GLY A 193 10.38 9.69 -20.34
CA GLY A 193 11.28 10.69 -19.77
C GLY A 193 11.59 11.83 -20.75
N PHE A 194 11.84 11.47 -22.03
CA PHE A 194 12.13 12.43 -23.09
C PHE A 194 10.94 13.37 -23.30
N LEU A 195 9.74 12.81 -23.48
CA LEU A 195 8.51 13.59 -23.72
C LEU A 195 8.15 14.47 -22.51
N GLN A 196 8.30 13.97 -21.28
CA GLN A 196 8.03 14.75 -20.08
C GLN A 196 8.95 15.98 -19.96
N LYS A 197 10.21 15.88 -20.42
CA LYS A 197 11.17 16.99 -20.34
C LYS A 197 10.92 18.08 -21.37
N LEU A 198 10.37 17.74 -22.54
CA LEU A 198 10.09 18.73 -23.58
C LEU A 198 9.15 19.82 -23.06
N ASP A 199 9.37 21.05 -23.55
CA ASP A 199 8.39 22.12 -23.41
C ASP A 199 7.02 21.67 -23.92
N PRO A 200 5.89 21.97 -23.23
CA PRO A 200 4.58 21.49 -23.62
C PRO A 200 4.16 21.86 -25.05
N ALA A 201 4.43 23.09 -25.50
CA ALA A 201 4.04 23.54 -26.84
C ALA A 201 4.84 22.77 -27.90
N PHE A 202 6.15 22.63 -27.68
CA PHE A 202 7.00 21.86 -28.58
C PHE A 202 6.70 20.35 -28.57
N ARG A 203 6.40 19.77 -27.40
CA ARG A 203 5.93 18.37 -27.27
C ARG A 203 4.69 18.14 -28.12
N SER A 204 3.75 19.07 -28.08
CA SER A 204 2.51 18.99 -28.85
C SER A 204 2.77 19.01 -30.36
N GLU A 205 3.63 19.92 -30.85
CA GLU A 205 4.04 20.00 -32.25
C GLU A 205 4.71 18.69 -32.74
N VAL A 206 5.66 18.17 -31.96
CA VAL A 206 6.37 16.92 -32.31
C VAL A 206 5.42 15.73 -32.31
N THR A 207 4.50 15.66 -31.35
CA THR A 207 3.49 14.59 -31.28
C THR A 207 2.57 14.64 -32.49
N GLU A 208 2.08 15.82 -32.88
CA GLU A 208 1.24 15.99 -34.07
C GLU A 208 1.95 15.55 -35.34
N LYS A 209 3.20 16.00 -35.54
CA LYS A 209 4.04 15.59 -36.68
C LYS A 209 4.23 14.07 -36.76
N LEU A 210 4.49 13.42 -35.63
CA LEU A 210 4.71 11.98 -35.57
C LEU A 210 3.42 11.18 -35.78
N THR A 211 2.33 11.55 -35.12
CA THR A 211 1.05 10.85 -35.28
C THR A 211 0.49 10.93 -36.70
N GLY A 212 0.80 12.00 -37.46
CA GLY A 212 0.43 12.12 -38.87
C GLY A 212 1.26 11.27 -39.85
N THR A 213 2.39 10.71 -39.41
CA THR A 213 3.31 9.95 -40.28
C THR A 213 3.53 8.50 -39.84
N LEU A 214 3.34 8.19 -38.55
CA LEU A 214 3.57 6.87 -37.99
C LEU A 214 2.40 5.90 -38.24
N PRO A 215 2.69 4.60 -38.40
CA PRO A 215 1.68 3.55 -38.33
C PRO A 215 0.92 3.55 -37.00
N ARG A 216 -0.30 2.99 -37.03
CA ARG A 216 -1.24 3.00 -35.89
C ARG A 216 -0.63 2.50 -34.57
N ASP A 217 0.10 1.40 -34.63
CA ASP A 217 0.74 0.76 -33.47
C ASP A 217 1.84 1.64 -32.85
N LEU A 218 2.65 2.30 -33.68
CA LEU A 218 3.67 3.24 -33.21
C LEU A 218 3.06 4.55 -32.70
N THR A 219 1.99 5.03 -33.33
CA THR A 219 1.20 6.16 -32.83
C THR A 219 0.63 5.87 -31.45
N LEU A 220 0.04 4.68 -31.26
CA LEU A 220 -0.48 4.27 -29.96
C LEU A 220 0.63 4.13 -28.91
N ARG A 221 1.78 3.56 -29.29
CA ARG A 221 2.96 3.45 -28.43
C ARG A 221 3.46 4.83 -27.99
N LEU A 222 3.57 5.78 -28.92
CA LEU A 222 3.96 7.16 -28.63
C LEU A 222 3.00 7.79 -27.61
N LEU A 223 1.69 7.75 -27.88
CA LEU A 223 0.67 8.37 -27.02
C LEU A 223 0.66 7.77 -25.62
N LYS A 224 0.89 6.45 -25.47
CA LYS A 224 1.02 5.79 -24.15
C LYS A 224 2.30 6.17 -23.40
N CYS A 225 3.37 6.53 -24.11
CA CYS A 225 4.60 7.02 -23.50
C CYS A 225 4.51 8.52 -23.17
N SER A 226 3.66 9.28 -23.85
CA SER A 226 3.44 10.70 -23.56
C SER A 226 2.88 10.94 -22.15
N PRO A 227 3.12 12.13 -21.56
CA PRO A 227 2.55 12.50 -20.26
C PRO A 227 1.04 12.29 -20.21
N PHE A 228 0.54 11.77 -19.08
CA PHE A 228 -0.88 11.52 -18.86
C PHE A 228 -1.62 12.83 -18.50
N GLU A 229 -1.77 13.70 -19.50
CA GLU A 229 -2.32 15.04 -19.36
C GLU A 229 -3.21 15.41 -20.56
N ARG A 230 -3.97 16.50 -20.42
CA ARG A 230 -4.94 16.99 -21.41
C ARG A 230 -4.39 17.11 -22.82
N ASP A 231 -3.16 17.63 -22.98
CA ASP A 231 -2.55 17.80 -24.29
C ASP A 231 -2.39 16.48 -25.04
N THR A 232 -1.97 15.41 -24.35
CA THR A 232 -1.89 14.05 -24.92
C THR A 232 -3.27 13.55 -25.31
N TRP A 233 -4.29 13.74 -24.47
CA TRP A 233 -5.64 13.25 -24.77
C TRP A 233 -6.30 13.98 -25.92
N GLN A 234 -5.96 15.26 -26.16
CA GLN A 234 -6.38 15.96 -27.37
C GLN A 234 -5.79 15.31 -28.63
N HIS A 235 -4.53 14.88 -28.59
CA HIS A 235 -3.93 14.11 -29.69
C HIS A 235 -4.60 12.75 -29.86
N VAL A 236 -4.94 12.04 -28.77
CA VAL A 236 -5.72 10.80 -28.81
C VAL A 236 -7.09 11.01 -29.45
N ALA A 237 -7.81 12.08 -29.09
CA ALA A 237 -9.14 12.40 -29.60
C ALA A 237 -9.14 12.78 -31.09
N ARG A 238 -8.03 13.30 -31.62
CA ARG A 238 -7.84 13.57 -33.05
C ARG A 238 -7.57 12.29 -33.86
N GLN A 239 -7.24 11.18 -33.20
CA GLN A 239 -7.10 9.88 -33.86
C GLN A 239 -8.47 9.23 -34.09
N GLY A 240 -8.52 8.23 -34.96
CA GLY A 240 -9.74 7.43 -35.14
C GLY A 240 -10.12 6.62 -33.90
N GLN A 241 -11.41 6.26 -33.79
CA GLN A 241 -11.99 5.50 -32.68
C GLN A 241 -11.15 4.28 -32.23
N PRO A 242 -10.54 3.47 -33.14
CA PRO A 242 -9.72 2.34 -32.70
C PRO A 242 -8.51 2.72 -31.84
N VAL A 243 -7.86 3.86 -32.12
CA VAL A 243 -6.70 4.33 -31.32
C VAL A 243 -7.18 4.90 -30.00
N HIS A 244 -8.28 5.66 -30.01
CA HIS A 244 -8.90 6.20 -28.79
C HIS A 244 -9.23 5.08 -27.80
N ASP A 245 -9.97 4.06 -28.23
CA ASP A 245 -10.43 2.99 -27.35
C ASP A 245 -9.27 2.12 -26.85
N GLN A 246 -8.30 1.85 -27.73
CA GLN A 246 -7.12 1.08 -27.35
C GLN A 246 -6.22 1.85 -26.38
N TYR A 247 -6.09 3.17 -26.52
CA TYR A 247 -5.32 4.01 -25.60
C TYR A 247 -5.89 3.91 -24.18
N TRP A 248 -7.18 4.19 -23.99
CA TRP A 248 -7.78 4.18 -22.65
C TRP A 248 -7.81 2.78 -22.02
N ARG A 249 -7.88 1.72 -22.84
CA ARG A 249 -7.77 0.34 -22.38
C ARG A 249 -6.37 -0.02 -21.86
N GLU A 250 -5.32 0.57 -22.42
CA GLU A 250 -3.93 0.13 -22.19
C GLU A 250 -3.03 1.14 -21.47
N VAL A 251 -3.41 2.42 -21.39
CA VAL A 251 -2.58 3.47 -20.78
C VAL A 251 -2.32 3.19 -19.30
N ASN A 252 -1.13 3.47 -18.80
CA ASN A 252 -0.86 3.43 -17.37
C ASN A 252 -1.05 4.86 -16.81
N PRO A 253 -2.20 5.20 -16.21
CA PRO A 253 -2.40 6.54 -15.65
C PRO A 253 -1.40 6.84 -14.55
N THR A 254 -0.95 8.09 -14.50
CA THR A 254 -0.35 8.69 -13.30
C THR A 254 -1.46 9.28 -12.43
N TRP A 255 -1.17 9.54 -11.16
CA TRP A 255 -2.12 10.29 -10.33
C TRP A 255 -2.15 11.76 -10.75
N LEU A 256 -3.33 12.36 -10.67
CA LEU A 256 -3.56 13.77 -10.95
C LEU A 256 -3.47 14.58 -9.66
N LEU A 257 -3.04 15.83 -9.80
CA LEU A 257 -3.10 16.81 -8.72
C LEU A 257 -4.53 17.31 -8.53
N LYS A 258 -4.83 17.75 -7.31
CA LYS A 258 -6.16 18.24 -6.90
C LYS A 258 -6.65 19.39 -7.77
N GLU A 259 -5.75 20.26 -8.22
CA GLU A 259 -6.06 21.43 -9.04
C GLU A 259 -6.34 21.08 -10.51
N SER A 260 -6.22 19.81 -10.90
CA SER A 260 -6.42 19.43 -12.29
C SER A 260 -7.89 19.58 -12.71
N PRO A 261 -8.17 20.33 -13.79
CA PRO A 261 -9.53 20.48 -14.32
C PRO A 261 -10.04 19.20 -15.01
N ASP A 262 -9.23 18.14 -15.05
CA ASP A 262 -9.49 16.92 -15.81
C ASP A 262 -9.95 15.75 -14.95
N LEU A 263 -9.97 15.89 -13.63
CA LEU A 263 -10.23 14.80 -12.70
C LEU A 263 -11.52 14.02 -13.03
N ASN A 264 -12.63 14.74 -13.24
CA ASN A 264 -13.92 14.14 -13.56
C ASN A 264 -13.95 13.48 -14.96
N GLU A 265 -13.27 14.07 -15.95
CA GLU A 265 -13.16 13.46 -17.29
C GLU A 265 -12.34 12.17 -17.23
N VAL A 266 -11.22 12.15 -16.49
CA VAL A 266 -10.38 10.96 -16.34
C VAL A 266 -11.16 9.81 -15.71
N VAL A 267 -11.98 10.08 -14.68
CA VAL A 267 -12.88 9.08 -14.10
C VAL A 267 -13.83 8.54 -15.17
N ASP A 268 -14.52 9.41 -15.91
CA ASP A 268 -15.47 8.99 -16.95
C ASP A 268 -14.80 8.13 -18.04
N ARG A 269 -13.63 8.54 -18.52
CA ARG A 269 -12.89 7.84 -19.59
C ARG A 269 -12.42 6.47 -19.14
N LEU A 270 -11.86 6.36 -17.93
CA LEU A 270 -11.36 5.09 -17.41
C LEU A 270 -12.50 4.15 -17.01
N LEU A 271 -13.61 4.67 -16.48
CA LEU A 271 -14.83 3.86 -16.26
C LEU A 271 -15.42 3.36 -17.58
N ALA A 272 -15.50 4.21 -18.61
CA ALA A 272 -15.94 3.79 -19.94
C ALA A 272 -15.02 2.73 -20.57
N ALA A 273 -13.73 2.76 -20.25
CA ALA A 273 -12.76 1.74 -20.65
C ALA A 273 -12.79 0.48 -19.75
N ARG A 274 -13.70 0.40 -18.78
CA ARG A 274 -13.80 -0.65 -17.75
C ARG A 274 -12.51 -0.81 -16.93
N ARG A 275 -12.01 0.31 -16.40
CA ARG A 275 -10.79 0.36 -15.58
C ARG A 275 -10.97 1.14 -14.28
N PRO A 276 -11.90 0.74 -13.41
CA PRO A 276 -12.21 1.50 -12.20
C PRO A 276 -11.07 1.54 -11.18
N ARG A 277 -10.22 0.51 -11.05
CA ARG A 277 -9.06 0.56 -10.14
C ARG A 277 -8.00 1.53 -10.65
N ALA A 278 -7.76 1.56 -11.97
CA ALA A 278 -6.89 2.57 -12.57
C ALA A 278 -7.46 3.99 -12.39
N ALA A 279 -8.79 4.17 -12.51
CA ALA A 279 -9.45 5.45 -12.24
C ALA A 279 -9.29 5.88 -10.79
N PHE A 280 -9.51 4.96 -9.85
CA PHE A 280 -9.32 5.19 -8.42
C PHE A 280 -7.89 5.60 -8.12
N PHE A 281 -6.90 4.88 -8.67
CA PHE A 281 -5.50 5.26 -8.56
C PHE A 281 -5.20 6.64 -9.18
N ALA A 282 -5.82 7.00 -10.29
CA ALA A 282 -5.57 8.29 -10.93
C ALA A 282 -6.04 9.48 -10.07
N VAL A 283 -7.08 9.31 -9.24
CA VAL A 283 -7.71 10.41 -8.49
C VAL A 283 -7.61 10.30 -6.96
N HIS A 284 -6.87 9.31 -6.43
CA HIS A 284 -6.85 9.02 -4.99
C HIS A 284 -6.38 10.19 -4.10
N MET A 285 -5.65 11.14 -4.66
CA MET A 285 -5.19 12.34 -3.94
C MET A 285 -6.16 13.54 -4.03
N ALA A 286 -7.32 13.37 -4.66
CA ALA A 286 -8.20 14.48 -5.06
C ALA A 286 -9.70 14.16 -4.97
N PHE A 287 -10.12 13.22 -4.10
CA PHE A 287 -11.55 12.84 -4.00
C PHE A 287 -12.49 14.02 -3.76
N GLU A 288 -12.06 15.03 -3.00
CA GLU A 288 -12.80 16.27 -2.70
C GLU A 288 -13.26 17.03 -3.96
N GLU A 289 -12.53 16.91 -5.06
CA GLU A 289 -12.80 17.63 -6.32
C GLU A 289 -13.57 16.77 -7.33
N ILE A 290 -13.81 15.49 -7.03
CA ILE A 290 -14.62 14.59 -7.84
C ILE A 290 -16.10 14.86 -7.54
N GLU A 291 -16.95 14.94 -8.55
CA GLU A 291 -18.38 15.10 -8.34
C GLU A 291 -19.00 13.91 -7.58
N ALA A 292 -20.02 14.14 -6.75
CA ALA A 292 -20.66 13.11 -5.92
C ALA A 292 -21.15 11.90 -6.73
N SER A 293 -21.78 12.14 -7.88
CA SER A 293 -22.27 11.11 -8.78
C SER A 293 -21.15 10.22 -9.31
N ARG A 294 -20.00 10.82 -9.68
CA ARG A 294 -18.83 10.13 -10.23
C ARG A 294 -18.08 9.36 -9.17
N LEU A 295 -17.86 9.94 -7.99
CA LEU A 295 -17.21 9.24 -6.87
C LEU A 295 -18.02 8.01 -6.44
N ARG A 296 -19.35 8.15 -6.36
CA ARG A 296 -20.25 7.04 -6.09
C ARG A 296 -20.14 5.94 -7.15
N SER A 297 -20.22 6.30 -8.44
CA SER A 297 -20.09 5.34 -9.53
C SER A 297 -18.72 4.66 -9.53
N LEU A 298 -17.65 5.41 -9.28
CA LEU A 298 -16.30 4.89 -9.18
C LEU A 298 -16.18 3.85 -8.06
N LEU A 299 -16.65 4.18 -6.84
CA LEU A 299 -16.64 3.26 -5.71
C LEU A 299 -17.51 2.02 -5.96
N GLN A 300 -18.63 2.14 -6.67
CA GLN A 300 -19.43 0.98 -7.05
C GLN A 300 -18.67 0.07 -8.03
N GLU A 301 -18.10 0.65 -9.09
CA GLU A 301 -17.41 -0.08 -10.15
C GLU A 301 -16.10 -0.72 -9.67
N VAL A 302 -15.36 -0.10 -8.74
CA VAL A 302 -14.14 -0.67 -8.15
C VAL A 302 -14.41 -2.04 -7.50
N GLY A 303 -15.58 -2.22 -6.88
CA GLY A 303 -15.90 -3.46 -6.16
C GLY A 303 -16.70 -4.47 -6.98
N THR A 304 -17.20 -4.11 -8.16
CA THR A 304 -18.01 -5.00 -9.02
C THR A 304 -17.33 -5.38 -10.33
N CYS A 305 -16.36 -4.59 -10.80
CA CYS A 305 -15.74 -4.79 -12.11
C CYS A 305 -14.52 -5.73 -12.02
N ASP A 306 -14.50 -6.73 -12.90
CA ASP A 306 -13.51 -7.82 -12.94
C ASP A 306 -12.61 -7.77 -14.19
N SER A 307 -12.72 -6.72 -15.01
CA SER A 307 -12.01 -6.60 -16.29
C SER A 307 -10.52 -6.32 -16.16
N GLU A 308 -10.08 -5.75 -15.04
CA GLU A 308 -8.67 -5.43 -14.81
C GLU A 308 -7.91 -6.65 -14.25
N ALA A 309 -6.68 -6.86 -14.74
CA ALA A 309 -5.85 -8.00 -14.35
C ALA A 309 -5.64 -8.07 -12.82
N PRO A 310 -5.73 -9.27 -12.20
CA PRO A 310 -5.55 -9.40 -10.75
C PRO A 310 -4.23 -8.78 -10.26
N GLY A 311 -4.31 -8.01 -9.18
CA GLY A 311 -3.15 -7.35 -8.58
C GLY A 311 -2.71 -6.03 -9.23
N SER A 312 -3.31 -5.62 -10.35
CA SER A 312 -3.12 -4.26 -10.89
C SER A 312 -3.81 -3.22 -10.01
N TYR A 313 -3.18 -2.08 -9.72
CA TYR A 313 -3.79 -0.97 -8.98
C TYR A 313 -4.49 -1.43 -7.70
N ARG A 314 -3.75 -2.15 -6.83
CA ARG A 314 -4.28 -2.61 -5.55
C ARG A 314 -4.84 -1.41 -4.77
N ILE A 315 -6.09 -1.53 -4.34
CA ILE A 315 -6.75 -0.48 -3.56
C ILE A 315 -6.17 -0.49 -2.15
N ASP A 316 -5.65 0.67 -1.73
CA ASP A 316 -5.20 0.86 -0.36
C ASP A 316 -6.42 1.14 0.54
N PRO A 317 -6.62 0.38 1.63
CA PRO A 317 -7.68 0.65 2.61
C PRO A 317 -7.71 2.09 3.12
N HIS A 318 -6.55 2.76 3.21
CA HIS A 318 -6.47 4.16 3.61
C HIS A 318 -7.22 5.07 2.63
N TYR A 319 -6.91 4.99 1.34
CA TYR A 319 -7.59 5.81 0.32
C TYR A 319 -9.06 5.44 0.15
N LEU A 320 -9.42 4.16 0.37
CA LEU A 320 -10.82 3.73 0.36
C LEU A 320 -11.60 4.37 1.53
N SER A 321 -11.00 4.41 2.72
CA SER A 321 -11.55 5.13 3.88
C SER A 321 -11.78 6.60 3.56
N GLU A 322 -10.77 7.28 2.99
CA GLU A 322 -10.87 8.70 2.64
C GLU A 322 -11.96 8.96 1.59
N ALA A 323 -12.07 8.10 0.57
CA ALA A 323 -13.11 8.22 -0.46
C ALA A 323 -14.53 8.10 0.12
N LEU A 324 -14.74 7.16 1.05
CA LEU A 324 -16.04 6.98 1.71
C LEU A 324 -16.35 8.11 2.69
N ASP A 325 -15.36 8.57 3.47
CA ASP A 325 -15.50 9.74 4.34
C ASP A 325 -15.89 10.97 3.53
N GLU A 326 -15.25 11.18 2.37
CA GLU A 326 -15.54 12.29 1.50
C GLU A 326 -16.92 12.18 0.84
N LEU A 327 -17.32 10.99 0.40
CA LEU A 327 -18.66 10.77 -0.15
C LEU A 327 -19.75 11.00 0.91
N GLN A 328 -19.54 10.59 2.16
CA GLN A 328 -20.49 10.72 3.26
C GLN A 328 -20.82 12.19 3.61
N LYS A 329 -19.89 13.12 3.40
CA LYS A 329 -20.10 14.56 3.67
C LYS A 329 -21.07 15.22 2.68
N ARG A 330 -21.35 14.58 1.54
CA ARG A 330 -22.03 15.20 0.40
C ARG A 330 -23.54 15.07 0.51
N SER A 331 -24.25 16.12 0.12
CA SER A 331 -25.70 16.07 -0.04
C SER A 331 -26.08 15.15 -1.21
N GLY A 332 -27.18 14.41 -1.05
CA GLY A 332 -27.69 13.52 -2.09
C GLY A 332 -27.15 12.08 -2.04
N VAL A 333 -26.35 11.71 -1.04
CA VAL A 333 -25.99 10.32 -0.75
C VAL A 333 -26.77 9.88 0.50
N SER A 334 -27.59 8.84 0.35
CA SER A 334 -28.38 8.30 1.46
C SER A 334 -27.56 7.39 2.37
N GLU A 335 -28.00 7.24 3.63
CA GLU A 335 -27.41 6.30 4.58
C GLU A 335 -27.42 4.86 4.03
N GLU A 336 -28.47 4.50 3.29
CA GLU A 336 -28.62 3.18 2.67
C GLU A 336 -27.61 2.96 1.53
N GLU A 337 -27.34 3.99 0.72
CA GLU A 337 -26.28 3.94 -0.30
C GLU A 337 -24.90 3.77 0.34
N MET A 338 -24.61 4.51 1.42
CA MET A 338 -23.35 4.36 2.14
C MET A 338 -23.22 2.97 2.76
N ALA A 339 -24.28 2.45 3.39
CA ALA A 339 -24.27 1.11 3.97
C ALA A 339 -23.99 0.00 2.93
N ARG A 340 -24.49 0.15 1.69
CA ARG A 340 -24.19 -0.78 0.59
C ARG A 340 -22.71 -0.75 0.20
N LEU A 341 -22.12 0.44 0.09
CA LEU A 341 -20.69 0.58 -0.21
C LEU A 341 -19.83 0.04 0.94
N GLU A 342 -20.18 0.35 2.19
CA GLU A 342 -19.51 -0.19 3.37
C GLU A 342 -19.57 -1.73 3.40
N PHE A 343 -20.71 -2.34 3.06
CA PHE A 343 -20.83 -3.80 3.00
C PHE A 343 -19.96 -4.41 1.89
N MET A 344 -19.90 -3.77 0.71
CA MET A 344 -19.04 -4.19 -0.40
C MET A 344 -17.56 -4.23 0.01
N TYR A 345 -17.14 -3.34 0.91
CA TYR A 345 -15.76 -3.16 1.33
C TYR A 345 -15.48 -3.58 2.78
N VAL A 346 -16.39 -4.30 3.43
CA VAL A 346 -16.35 -4.55 4.89
C VAL A 346 -15.03 -5.14 5.38
N GLY A 347 -14.45 -6.09 4.63
CA GLY A 347 -13.16 -6.70 4.99
C GLY A 347 -11.97 -5.75 4.83
N ALA A 348 -12.04 -4.77 3.91
CA ALA A 348 -11.00 -3.76 3.75
C ALA A 348 -11.10 -2.63 4.79
N LEU A 349 -12.30 -2.39 5.35
CA LEU A 349 -12.58 -1.27 6.24
C LEU A 349 -12.34 -1.58 7.73
N GLU A 350 -12.10 -2.84 8.10
CA GLU A 350 -11.97 -3.31 9.49
C GLU A 350 -10.96 -2.51 10.33
N HIS A 351 -9.84 -2.12 9.74
CA HIS A 351 -8.75 -1.39 10.42
C HIS A 351 -8.60 0.06 9.95
N THR A 352 -9.62 0.62 9.30
CA THR A 352 -9.60 2.00 8.82
C THR A 352 -10.33 2.95 9.77
N PRO A 353 -10.04 4.27 9.73
CA PRO A 353 -10.80 5.26 10.50
C PRO A 353 -12.30 5.30 10.17
N HIS A 354 -12.68 5.15 8.89
CA HIS A 354 -14.09 5.19 8.46
C HIS A 354 -14.89 4.03 9.07
N ARG A 355 -14.36 2.80 9.06
CA ARG A 355 -15.08 1.56 9.38
C ARG A 355 -16.39 1.39 8.59
N ILE A 356 -17.51 1.11 9.27
CA ILE A 356 -18.83 0.74 8.71
C ILE A 356 -20.02 1.43 9.44
N PRO A 357 -19.98 2.75 9.67
CA PRO A 357 -20.93 3.44 10.55
C PRO A 357 -22.37 3.45 10.05
N ASN A 358 -22.59 3.45 8.73
CA ASN A 358 -23.94 3.47 8.16
C ASN A 358 -24.55 2.08 8.13
N LEU A 359 -23.74 1.05 7.84
CA LEU A 359 -24.11 -0.34 7.89
C LEU A 359 -24.44 -0.78 9.32
N GLU A 360 -23.67 -0.35 10.33
CA GLU A 360 -24.01 -0.55 11.74
C GLU A 360 -25.38 0.07 12.11
N LYS A 361 -25.71 1.26 11.58
CA LYS A 361 -27.03 1.87 11.81
C LYS A 361 -28.14 1.07 11.14
N GLN A 362 -27.95 0.61 9.90
CA GLN A 362 -28.95 -0.16 9.17
C GLN A 362 -29.25 -1.49 9.88
N VAL A 363 -28.20 -2.21 10.30
CA VAL A 363 -28.33 -3.44 11.06
C VAL A 363 -28.98 -3.19 12.43
N GLY A 364 -28.60 -2.11 13.12
CA GLY A 364 -29.21 -1.71 14.39
C GLY A 364 -30.67 -1.23 14.28
N LYS A 365 -31.13 -0.82 13.09
CA LYS A 365 -32.53 -0.45 12.83
C LYS A 365 -33.40 -1.66 12.45
N SER A 366 -32.80 -2.73 11.91
CA SER A 366 -33.53 -3.87 11.35
C SER A 366 -33.06 -5.20 11.94
N PRO A 367 -33.78 -5.77 12.93
CA PRO A 367 -33.57 -7.14 13.42
C PRO A 367 -33.58 -8.19 12.29
N ALA A 368 -34.41 -7.98 11.26
CA ALA A 368 -34.49 -8.86 10.10
C ALA A 368 -33.20 -8.85 9.27
N LEU A 369 -32.58 -7.69 9.08
CA LEU A 369 -31.29 -7.58 8.38
C LEU A 369 -30.19 -8.29 9.19
N PHE A 370 -30.15 -8.11 10.51
CA PHE A 370 -29.18 -8.80 11.35
C PHE A 370 -29.33 -10.33 11.26
N ALA A 371 -30.55 -10.85 11.36
CA ALA A 371 -30.84 -12.28 11.22
C ALA A 371 -30.45 -12.80 9.82
N GLN A 372 -30.66 -12.00 8.77
CA GLN A 372 -30.23 -12.34 7.42
C GLN A 372 -28.70 -12.41 7.30
N VAL A 373 -27.96 -11.47 7.90
CA VAL A 373 -26.49 -11.49 7.91
C VAL A 373 -25.97 -12.72 8.66
N LEU A 374 -26.56 -13.06 9.80
CA LEU A 374 -26.27 -14.33 10.50
C LEU A 374 -26.54 -15.54 9.61
N ALA A 375 -27.60 -15.50 8.81
CA ALA A 375 -27.93 -16.58 7.91
C ALA A 375 -26.94 -16.77 6.77
N MET A 376 -26.35 -15.68 6.28
CA MET A 376 -25.27 -15.73 5.29
C MET A 376 -23.97 -16.29 5.88
N ALA A 377 -23.66 -15.98 7.15
CA ALA A 377 -22.41 -16.39 7.79
C ALA A 377 -22.45 -17.80 8.40
N PHE A 378 -23.62 -18.27 8.86
CA PHE A 378 -23.75 -19.51 9.62
C PHE A 378 -24.86 -20.41 9.08
N HIS A 379 -24.60 -21.72 9.07
CA HIS A 379 -25.60 -22.72 8.76
C HIS A 379 -26.64 -22.85 9.89
N ARG A 380 -27.91 -23.06 9.51
CA ARG A 380 -28.99 -23.40 10.45
C ARG A 380 -28.84 -24.83 10.99
N ARG A 381 -29.33 -25.05 12.22
CA ARG A 381 -29.15 -26.31 12.96
C ARG A 381 -30.35 -27.27 12.95
N ASP A 382 -31.49 -26.82 12.43
CA ASP A 382 -32.76 -27.53 12.46
C ASP A 382 -33.05 -28.36 11.19
N GLY A 383 -32.16 -28.36 10.20
CA GLY A 383 -32.26 -29.19 8.99
C GLY A 383 -33.24 -28.70 7.91
N GLU A 384 -33.85 -27.53 8.12
CA GLU A 384 -34.75 -26.87 7.18
C GLU A 384 -33.98 -26.01 6.17
N GLU A 385 -34.67 -25.34 5.22
CA GLU A 385 -34.04 -24.48 4.20
C GLU A 385 -34.25 -22.99 4.45
N ASP A 386 -33.20 -22.18 4.26
CA ASP A 386 -33.30 -20.72 4.25
C ASP A 386 -34.09 -20.20 3.03
N PRO A 387 -34.72 -19.02 3.13
CA PRO A 387 -35.35 -18.35 1.99
C PRO A 387 -34.42 -18.28 0.78
N SER A 388 -34.94 -18.57 -0.42
CA SER A 388 -34.15 -18.58 -1.66
C SER A 388 -33.49 -17.23 -1.96
N GLU A 389 -34.10 -16.14 -1.50
CA GLU A 389 -33.60 -14.77 -1.66
C GLU A 389 -32.29 -14.51 -0.89
N TRP A 390 -31.96 -15.35 0.08
CA TRP A 390 -30.73 -15.22 0.89
C TRP A 390 -29.57 -16.03 0.30
N LYS A 391 -29.83 -16.90 -0.68
CA LYS A 391 -28.81 -17.70 -1.35
C LYS A 391 -28.09 -16.84 -2.40
N GLY A 392 -26.77 -17.00 -2.51
CA GLY A 392 -25.99 -16.34 -3.55
C GLY A 392 -26.33 -16.86 -4.94
N LYS A 393 -26.08 -16.06 -5.98
CA LYS A 393 -26.33 -16.41 -7.39
C LYS A 393 -25.41 -17.54 -7.91
N SER A 394 -24.30 -17.80 -7.24
CA SER A 394 -23.32 -18.85 -7.54
C SER A 394 -22.59 -19.27 -6.25
N ASP A 395 -21.84 -20.38 -6.29
CA ASP A 395 -21.07 -20.87 -5.13
C ASP A 395 -19.95 -19.90 -4.71
N GLU A 396 -19.25 -19.32 -5.68
CA GLU A 396 -18.22 -18.29 -5.44
C GLU A 396 -18.84 -17.04 -4.81
N HIS A 397 -19.98 -16.59 -5.34
CA HIS A 397 -20.68 -15.43 -4.79
C HIS A 397 -21.21 -15.72 -3.38
N THR A 398 -21.69 -16.94 -3.13
CA THR A 398 -22.14 -17.37 -1.80
C THR A 398 -20.98 -17.36 -0.81
N SER A 399 -19.81 -17.84 -1.22
CA SER A 399 -18.60 -17.84 -0.37
C SER A 399 -18.12 -16.42 -0.05
N ALA A 400 -18.12 -15.52 -1.05
CA ALA A 400 -17.78 -14.12 -0.85
C ALA A 400 -18.78 -13.40 0.09
N LEU A 401 -20.09 -13.65 -0.08
CA LEU A 401 -21.13 -13.11 0.80
C LEU A 401 -20.99 -13.63 2.23
N ALA A 402 -20.70 -14.92 2.41
CA ALA A 402 -20.50 -15.50 3.74
C ALA A 402 -19.29 -14.87 4.46
N ASN A 403 -18.18 -14.66 3.73
CA ASN A 403 -17.01 -13.96 4.27
C ASN A 403 -17.33 -12.50 4.64
N ALA A 404 -18.00 -11.76 3.76
CA ALA A 404 -18.42 -10.38 4.03
C ALA A 404 -19.38 -10.28 5.23
N ALA A 405 -20.35 -11.21 5.33
CA ALA A 405 -21.28 -11.29 6.45
C ALA A 405 -20.56 -11.59 7.77
N TYR A 406 -19.58 -12.50 7.76
CA TYR A 406 -18.74 -12.77 8.93
C TYR A 406 -17.95 -11.53 9.35
N HIS A 407 -17.28 -10.84 8.42
CA HIS A 407 -16.57 -9.59 8.73
C HIS A 407 -17.51 -8.49 9.23
N LEU A 408 -18.73 -8.38 8.70
CA LEU A 408 -19.73 -7.46 9.23
C LEU A 408 -20.05 -7.79 10.69
N LEU A 409 -20.44 -9.04 10.98
CA LEU A 409 -20.78 -9.45 12.34
C LEU A 409 -19.61 -9.30 13.31
N ASP A 410 -18.38 -9.47 12.82
CA ASP A 410 -17.21 -9.30 13.66
C ASP A 410 -16.96 -7.82 14.03
N ASN A 411 -17.30 -6.92 13.11
CA ASN A 411 -17.00 -5.49 13.18
C ASN A 411 -18.12 -4.60 13.72
N ILE A 412 -19.32 -5.13 13.97
CA ILE A 412 -20.40 -4.35 14.64
C ILE A 412 -19.98 -4.07 16.09
N LYS A 413 -19.91 -2.77 16.42
CA LYS A 413 -19.58 -2.22 17.74
C LYS A 413 -20.67 -1.29 18.26
N ARG A 414 -21.56 -0.79 17.40
CA ARG A 414 -22.67 0.08 17.78
C ARG A 414 -23.81 -0.73 18.40
N ILE A 415 -24.25 -0.35 19.60
CA ILE A 415 -25.44 -0.93 20.23
C ILE A 415 -26.71 -0.39 19.52
N PRO A 416 -27.67 -1.25 19.13
CA PRO A 416 -28.96 -0.83 18.59
C PRO A 416 -29.69 0.17 19.50
N GLY A 417 -30.37 1.16 18.92
CA GLY A 417 -31.01 2.23 19.69
C GLY A 417 -30.07 3.30 20.26
N THR A 418 -28.76 3.24 19.96
CA THR A 418 -27.82 4.33 20.30
C THR A 418 -28.08 5.54 19.41
N ASP A 419 -28.36 6.70 20.01
CA ASP A 419 -28.48 7.98 19.33
C ASP A 419 -27.12 8.46 18.79
N ALA A 420 -27.11 9.00 17.56
CA ALA A 420 -25.87 9.38 16.89
C ALA A 420 -25.26 10.68 17.44
N ALA A 421 -26.06 11.59 18.00
CA ALA A 421 -25.60 12.89 18.48
C ALA A 421 -25.15 12.85 19.94
N THR A 422 -25.88 12.10 20.77
CA THR A 422 -25.69 12.04 22.23
C THR A 422 -24.95 10.79 22.69
N GLY A 423 -24.88 9.75 21.86
CA GLY A 423 -24.31 8.46 22.25
C GLY A 423 -25.14 7.69 23.28
N LYS A 424 -26.31 8.20 23.67
CA LYS A 424 -27.20 7.56 24.66
C LYS A 424 -27.99 6.44 24.02
N ILE A 425 -28.24 5.40 24.80
CA ILE A 425 -29.00 4.22 24.37
C ILE A 425 -30.47 4.41 24.74
N CYS A 426 -31.38 4.24 23.78
CA CYS A 426 -32.80 4.11 24.09
C CYS A 426 -33.11 2.68 24.52
N LYS A 427 -33.36 2.47 25.83
CA LYS A 427 -33.70 1.16 26.40
C LYS A 427 -34.82 0.45 25.64
N ASP A 428 -35.94 1.11 25.39
CA ASP A 428 -37.12 0.50 24.78
C ASP A 428 -36.84 0.03 23.34
N THR A 429 -36.08 0.83 22.58
CA THR A 429 -35.65 0.47 21.22
C THR A 429 -34.68 -0.72 21.25
N LEU A 430 -33.69 -0.71 22.16
CA LEU A 430 -32.74 -1.82 22.29
C LEU A 430 -33.46 -3.11 22.71
N GLN A 431 -34.34 -3.04 23.70
CA GLN A 431 -35.09 -4.19 24.20
C GLN A 431 -35.98 -4.80 23.11
N THR A 432 -36.68 -3.97 22.35
CA THR A 432 -37.50 -4.40 21.21
C THR A 432 -36.62 -5.09 20.15
N TRP A 433 -35.50 -4.46 19.79
CA TRP A 433 -34.56 -5.02 18.82
C TRP A 433 -34.03 -6.39 19.26
N VAL A 434 -33.66 -6.56 20.53
CA VAL A 434 -33.17 -7.85 21.07
C VAL A 434 -34.26 -8.91 20.99
N LYS A 435 -35.47 -8.63 21.50
CA LYS A 435 -36.57 -9.60 21.51
C LYS A 435 -36.98 -10.04 20.10
N GLU A 436 -37.06 -9.10 19.16
CA GLU A 436 -37.35 -9.41 17.76
C GLU A 436 -36.22 -10.23 17.11
N THR A 437 -34.96 -9.88 17.38
CA THR A 437 -33.81 -10.61 16.86
C THR A 437 -33.77 -12.04 17.37
N GLN A 438 -34.01 -12.27 18.67
CA GLN A 438 -34.09 -13.61 19.26
C GLN A 438 -35.19 -14.45 18.61
N SER A 439 -36.38 -13.86 18.43
CA SER A 439 -37.51 -14.51 17.75
C SER A 439 -37.16 -14.91 16.32
N LEU A 440 -36.52 -14.01 15.56
CA LEU A 440 -36.09 -14.27 14.19
C LEU A 440 -34.99 -15.33 14.11
N CYS A 441 -33.99 -15.25 14.98
CA CYS A 441 -32.89 -16.23 15.04
C CYS A 441 -33.43 -17.63 15.38
N ALA A 442 -34.36 -17.73 16.34
CA ALA A 442 -35.03 -18.99 16.65
C ALA A 442 -35.84 -19.52 15.46
N ARG A 443 -36.61 -18.66 14.79
CA ARG A 443 -37.40 -19.02 13.60
C ARG A 443 -36.54 -19.56 12.45
N PHE A 444 -35.33 -19.05 12.30
CA PHE A 444 -34.39 -19.46 11.24
C PHE A 444 -33.27 -20.39 11.73
N GLY A 445 -33.50 -21.13 12.82
CA GLY A 445 -32.62 -22.22 13.27
C GLY A 445 -31.23 -21.80 13.78
N ARG A 446 -31.11 -20.55 14.27
CA ARG A 446 -29.86 -19.88 14.68
C ARG A 446 -29.95 -19.23 16.07
N ALA A 447 -30.82 -19.74 16.95
CA ALA A 447 -31.03 -19.17 18.29
C ALA A 447 -29.70 -18.97 19.05
N GLU A 448 -28.93 -20.04 19.27
CA GLU A 448 -27.68 -20.00 20.06
C GLU A 448 -26.65 -19.00 19.49
N ILE A 449 -26.33 -19.11 18.19
CA ILE A 449 -25.34 -18.23 17.57
C ILE A 449 -25.84 -16.78 17.49
N GLY A 450 -27.15 -16.59 17.28
CA GLY A 450 -27.79 -15.29 17.31
C GLY A 450 -27.63 -14.62 18.67
N ASP A 451 -27.94 -15.34 19.75
CA ASP A 451 -27.77 -14.88 21.13
C ASP A 451 -26.31 -14.55 21.46
N GLN A 452 -25.35 -15.36 20.99
CA GLN A 452 -23.93 -15.07 21.15
C GLN A 452 -23.51 -13.75 20.46
N TYR A 453 -23.99 -13.48 19.24
CA TYR A 453 -23.68 -12.21 18.57
C TYR A 453 -24.46 -11.02 19.14
N ILE A 454 -25.69 -11.21 19.64
CA ILE A 454 -26.41 -10.20 20.43
C ILE A 454 -25.58 -9.84 21.67
N GLY A 455 -25.14 -10.83 22.44
CA GLY A 455 -24.28 -10.63 23.62
C GLY A 455 -22.99 -9.91 23.27
N LYS A 456 -22.36 -10.26 22.14
CA LYS A 456 -21.16 -9.58 21.65
C LYS A 456 -21.41 -8.09 21.38
N ILE A 457 -22.52 -7.73 20.75
CA ILE A 457 -22.88 -6.31 20.53
C ILE A 457 -23.09 -5.58 21.86
N LEU A 458 -23.80 -6.21 22.80
CA LEU A 458 -24.05 -5.65 24.14
C LEU A 458 -22.78 -5.53 24.99
N SER A 459 -21.66 -6.13 24.56
CA SER A 459 -20.38 -6.04 25.25
C SER A 459 -19.65 -4.69 25.07
N ALA A 460 -20.16 -3.81 24.20
CA ALA A 460 -19.50 -2.54 23.88
C ALA A 460 -19.19 -1.73 25.16
N PRO A 461 -18.03 -1.04 25.22
CA PRO A 461 -17.54 -0.40 26.44
C PRO A 461 -18.22 0.95 26.70
N ILE A 462 -19.54 0.95 26.79
CA ILE A 462 -20.35 2.14 27.13
C ILE A 462 -20.53 2.17 28.65
N MET A 463 -19.94 3.18 29.28
CA MET A 463 -19.96 3.39 30.73
C MET A 463 -21.28 4.08 31.14
N GLY A 464 -21.79 3.74 32.32
CA GLY A 464 -22.87 4.49 33.00
C GLY A 464 -22.35 5.70 33.77
N ASP A 465 -23.26 6.43 34.41
CA ASP A 465 -23.00 7.70 35.10
C ASP A 465 -21.95 7.61 36.24
N ASP A 466 -21.74 6.42 36.82
CA ASP A 466 -20.79 6.15 37.92
C ASP A 466 -19.45 5.50 37.48
N ASP A 467 -19.09 5.62 36.19
CA ASP A 467 -17.96 4.88 35.58
C ASP A 467 -18.09 3.35 35.76
N GLU A 468 -19.33 2.87 35.68
CA GLU A 468 -19.68 1.46 35.80
C GLU A 468 -20.03 0.87 34.44
N TRP A 469 -19.54 -0.34 34.20
CA TRP A 469 -19.88 -1.10 33.00
C TRP A 469 -20.56 -2.43 33.40
N PRO A 470 -21.63 -2.85 32.69
CA PRO A 470 -22.30 -2.12 31.60
C PRO A 470 -23.13 -0.91 32.07
N CYS A 471 -23.51 0.00 31.16
CA CYS A 471 -24.46 1.07 31.49
C CYS A 471 -25.85 0.51 31.83
N ARG A 472 -26.69 1.32 32.49
CA ARG A 472 -27.98 0.88 33.07
C ARG A 472 -28.93 0.31 32.02
N GLU A 473 -29.03 0.92 30.84
CA GLU A 473 -29.92 0.49 29.77
C GLU A 473 -29.55 -0.89 29.23
N VAL A 474 -28.24 -1.19 29.15
CA VAL A 474 -27.75 -2.52 28.77
C VAL A 474 -28.02 -3.53 29.89
N CYS A 475 -27.84 -3.13 31.15
CA CYS A 475 -28.13 -3.99 32.30
C CYS A 475 -29.61 -4.41 32.33
N ASP A 476 -30.54 -3.47 32.15
CA ASP A 476 -31.97 -3.74 32.11
C ASP A 476 -32.34 -4.75 31.01
N VAL A 477 -31.76 -4.61 29.82
CA VAL A 477 -32.02 -5.51 28.69
C VAL A 477 -31.42 -6.90 28.93
N LEU A 478 -30.21 -6.96 29.51
CA LEU A 478 -29.55 -8.22 29.85
C LEU A 478 -30.29 -8.99 30.94
N GLU A 479 -30.83 -8.32 31.97
CA GLU A 479 -31.65 -8.98 32.99
C GLU A 479 -32.92 -9.58 32.41
N GLU A 480 -33.57 -8.90 31.47
CA GLU A 480 -34.85 -9.37 30.95
C GLU A 480 -34.72 -10.40 29.82
N CYS A 481 -33.74 -10.25 28.94
CA CYS A 481 -33.58 -11.10 27.74
C CYS A 481 -32.43 -12.11 27.85
N GLY A 482 -31.61 -12.04 28.91
CA GLY A 482 -30.37 -12.79 29.04
C GLY A 482 -30.55 -14.31 29.15
N ASN A 483 -29.58 -15.03 28.58
CA ASN A 483 -29.42 -16.48 28.68
C ASN A 483 -27.93 -16.84 28.60
N ASP A 484 -27.58 -18.13 28.74
CA ASP A 484 -26.18 -18.56 28.76
C ASP A 484 -25.43 -18.24 27.45
N ASP A 485 -26.09 -18.24 26.29
CA ASP A 485 -25.51 -17.88 25.00
C ASP A 485 -25.22 -16.38 24.89
N ILE A 486 -26.14 -15.51 25.33
CA ILE A 486 -25.89 -14.06 25.46
C ILE A 486 -24.72 -13.81 26.41
N LYS A 487 -24.69 -14.49 27.57
CA LYS A 487 -23.58 -14.39 28.51
C LYS A 487 -22.25 -14.77 27.86
N GLN A 488 -22.21 -15.85 27.09
CA GLN A 488 -21.03 -16.25 26.32
C GLN A 488 -20.65 -15.17 25.30
N GLY A 489 -21.63 -14.61 24.60
CA GLY A 489 -21.45 -13.49 23.67
C GLY A 489 -20.80 -12.26 24.30
N VAL A 490 -21.34 -11.82 25.45
CA VAL A 490 -20.79 -10.69 26.21
C VAL A 490 -19.34 -10.98 26.62
N HIS A 491 -19.07 -12.19 27.12
CA HIS A 491 -17.74 -12.61 27.50
C HIS A 491 -16.75 -12.57 26.32
N MET A 492 -17.11 -13.16 25.18
CA MET A 492 -16.29 -13.15 23.96
C MET A 492 -16.02 -11.72 23.47
N GLY A 493 -17.03 -10.87 23.45
CA GLY A 493 -16.90 -9.48 23.02
C GLY A 493 -15.95 -8.67 23.91
N VAL A 494 -16.09 -8.78 25.23
CA VAL A 494 -15.17 -8.14 26.18
C VAL A 494 -13.75 -8.67 26.01
N TYR A 495 -13.58 -9.98 25.92
CA TYR A 495 -12.25 -10.58 25.77
C TYR A 495 -11.55 -10.12 24.47
N ASN A 496 -12.26 -10.16 23.34
CA ASN A 496 -11.72 -9.76 22.04
C ASN A 496 -11.43 -8.25 21.95
N SER A 497 -12.15 -7.42 22.71
CA SER A 497 -11.90 -5.97 22.76
C SER A 497 -10.51 -5.58 23.27
N ARG A 498 -9.84 -6.49 24.01
CA ARG A 498 -8.47 -6.28 24.51
C ARG A 498 -7.43 -6.20 23.38
N GLY A 499 -7.69 -6.89 22.26
CA GLY A 499 -6.81 -6.94 21.10
C GLY A 499 -5.38 -7.40 21.39
N ALA A 500 -4.48 -7.16 20.44
CA ALA A 500 -3.06 -7.40 20.61
C ALA A 500 -2.48 -6.39 21.62
N HIS A 501 -1.81 -6.89 22.65
CA HIS A 501 -1.28 -6.06 23.73
C HIS A 501 0.10 -6.57 24.19
N TRP A 502 0.93 -5.63 24.61
CA TRP A 502 2.25 -5.93 25.17
C TRP A 502 2.11 -6.30 26.64
N ARG A 503 2.68 -7.45 27.01
CA ARG A 503 2.60 -7.97 28.37
C ARG A 503 3.94 -7.90 29.09
N GLY A 504 3.86 -7.59 30.38
CA GLY A 504 4.97 -7.76 31.33
C GLY A 504 5.19 -9.24 31.69
N GLU A 505 6.15 -9.51 32.57
CA GLU A 505 6.38 -10.87 33.07
C GLU A 505 5.35 -11.25 34.15
N GLY A 506 4.75 -12.44 34.04
CA GLY A 506 3.74 -12.97 34.98
C GLY A 506 2.34 -12.37 34.78
N GLY A 507 1.40 -12.81 35.61
CA GLY A 507 -0.04 -12.49 35.50
C GLY A 507 -0.48 -11.19 36.16
N GLY A 508 0.37 -10.17 36.21
CA GLY A 508 0.07 -8.92 36.93
C GLY A 508 -1.05 -8.10 36.27
N GLN A 509 -1.03 -8.01 34.94
CA GLN A 509 -2.03 -7.25 34.18
C GLN A 509 -3.41 -7.93 34.25
N GLU A 510 -3.43 -9.25 34.13
CA GLU A 510 -4.64 -10.06 34.20
C GLU A 510 -5.31 -9.93 35.58
N ARG A 511 -4.55 -9.92 36.69
CA ARG A 511 -5.13 -9.67 38.02
C ARG A 511 -5.77 -8.31 38.15
N ALA A 512 -5.16 -7.27 37.60
CA ALA A 512 -5.73 -5.92 37.63
C ALA A 512 -7.07 -5.87 36.86
N LEU A 513 -7.15 -6.54 35.71
CA LEU A 513 -8.41 -6.70 34.97
C LEU A 513 -9.43 -7.50 35.78
N ALA A 514 -9.04 -8.63 36.38
CA ALA A 514 -9.92 -9.44 37.21
C ALA A 514 -10.50 -8.63 38.38
N GLU A 515 -9.68 -7.83 39.06
CA GLU A 515 -10.13 -6.95 40.14
C GLU A 515 -11.11 -5.89 39.65
N LYS A 516 -10.83 -5.26 38.49
CA LYS A 516 -11.73 -4.29 37.85
C LYS A 516 -13.13 -4.88 37.62
N TYR A 517 -13.22 -6.02 36.94
CA TYR A 517 -14.52 -6.68 36.68
C TYR A 517 -15.19 -7.17 37.96
N ARG A 518 -14.41 -7.68 38.93
CA ARG A 518 -14.96 -8.11 40.22
C ARG A 518 -15.58 -6.95 41.00
N ASN A 519 -14.99 -5.75 40.93
CA ASN A 519 -15.55 -4.57 41.55
C ASN A 519 -16.88 -4.15 40.91
N TRP A 520 -16.96 -4.11 39.57
CA TRP A 520 -18.23 -3.85 38.88
C TRP A 520 -19.30 -4.90 39.22
N SER A 521 -18.94 -6.18 39.22
CA SER A 521 -19.86 -7.26 39.61
C SER A 521 -20.46 -7.06 41.01
N ARG A 522 -19.66 -6.65 42.00
CA ARG A 522 -20.16 -6.39 43.37
C ARG A 522 -21.17 -5.25 43.43
N LYS A 523 -20.95 -4.19 42.64
CA LYS A 523 -21.86 -3.04 42.60
C LYS A 523 -23.20 -3.39 41.95
N LEU A 524 -23.15 -4.18 40.88
CA LEU A 524 -24.33 -4.62 40.13
C LEU A 524 -25.15 -5.68 40.88
N ALA A 525 -24.56 -6.44 41.80
CA ALA A 525 -25.15 -7.65 42.38
C ALA A 525 -26.53 -7.47 43.05
N PHE A 526 -26.87 -6.28 43.54
CA PHE A 526 -28.15 -6.02 44.19
C PHE A 526 -29.27 -5.71 43.19
N GLU A 527 -29.01 -4.92 42.17
CA GLU A 527 -30.01 -4.47 41.19
C GLU A 527 -30.07 -5.38 39.94
N PHE A 528 -28.93 -5.94 39.54
CA PHE A 528 -28.75 -6.71 38.30
C PHE A 528 -28.01 -8.02 38.58
N PRO A 529 -28.67 -9.03 39.19
CA PRO A 529 -28.03 -10.27 39.61
C PRO A 529 -27.50 -11.14 38.45
N TYR A 530 -28.21 -11.22 37.32
CA TYR A 530 -27.74 -11.93 36.14
C TYR A 530 -26.51 -11.23 35.56
N VAL A 531 -26.56 -9.91 35.36
CA VAL A 531 -25.45 -9.12 34.81
C VAL A 531 -24.22 -9.21 35.71
N ALA A 532 -24.40 -9.11 37.04
CA ALA A 532 -23.33 -9.30 38.00
C ALA A 532 -22.67 -10.68 37.86
N GLY A 533 -23.44 -11.72 37.56
CA GLY A 533 -22.94 -13.07 37.26
C GLY A 533 -22.13 -13.13 35.96
N VAL A 534 -22.57 -12.45 34.89
CA VAL A 534 -21.82 -12.32 33.62
C VAL A 534 -20.48 -11.64 33.88
N VAL A 535 -20.50 -10.47 34.51
CA VAL A 535 -19.29 -9.69 34.81
C VAL A 535 -18.32 -10.46 35.71
N ARG A 536 -18.83 -11.22 36.69
CA ARG A 536 -18.00 -12.08 37.54
C ARG A 536 -17.27 -13.15 36.73
N SER A 537 -17.93 -13.77 35.76
CA SER A 537 -17.31 -14.83 34.92
C SER A 537 -16.14 -14.31 34.07
N ILE A 538 -16.18 -13.03 33.69
CA ILE A 538 -15.06 -12.35 33.03
C ILE A 538 -13.87 -12.23 33.99
N ALA A 539 -14.11 -11.81 35.24
CA ALA A 539 -13.08 -11.74 36.27
C ALA A 539 -12.41 -13.10 36.52
N GLU A 540 -13.20 -14.18 36.64
CA GLU A 540 -12.72 -15.55 36.83
C GLU A 540 -11.87 -16.06 35.66
N THR A 541 -12.10 -15.53 34.45
CA THR A 541 -11.29 -15.86 33.27
C THR A 541 -9.91 -15.22 33.37
N TYR A 542 -9.86 -13.94 33.72
CA TYR A 542 -8.59 -13.25 33.94
C TYR A 542 -7.81 -13.81 35.15
N ASP A 543 -8.46 -14.29 36.21
CA ASP A 543 -7.76 -14.99 37.31
C ASP A 543 -7.06 -16.27 36.84
N ARG A 544 -7.74 -17.06 35.99
CA ARG A 544 -7.18 -18.28 35.39
C ARG A 544 -5.99 -17.96 34.49
N GLU A 545 -6.09 -16.91 33.68
CA GLU A 545 -4.99 -16.45 32.83
C GLU A 545 -3.81 -15.95 33.66
N ALA A 546 -4.05 -15.15 34.69
CA ALA A 546 -2.98 -14.69 35.58
C ALA A 546 -2.16 -15.87 36.14
N SER A 547 -2.84 -16.92 36.58
CA SER A 547 -2.23 -18.14 37.12
C SER A 547 -1.41 -18.90 36.06
N ARG A 548 -1.91 -18.95 34.83
CA ARG A 548 -1.20 -19.54 33.69
C ARG A 548 0.07 -18.76 33.37
N GLU A 549 -0.02 -17.43 33.28
CA GLU A 549 1.11 -16.57 32.92
C GLU A 549 2.22 -16.60 33.98
N ASP A 550 1.88 -16.69 35.27
CA ASP A 550 2.88 -16.91 36.32
C ASP A 550 3.62 -18.24 36.15
N SER A 551 2.87 -19.29 35.81
CA SER A 551 3.45 -20.61 35.57
C SER A 551 4.38 -20.59 34.34
N GLU A 552 3.98 -19.93 33.26
CA GLU A 552 4.81 -19.74 32.07
C GLU A 552 6.06 -18.90 32.37
N ALA A 553 5.95 -17.84 33.17
CA ALA A 553 7.10 -17.02 33.58
C ALA A 553 8.13 -17.85 34.36
N VAL A 554 7.69 -18.68 35.30
CA VAL A 554 8.57 -19.61 36.04
C VAL A 554 9.28 -20.58 35.09
N VAL A 555 8.58 -21.13 34.10
CA VAL A 555 9.18 -22.03 33.08
C VAL A 555 10.20 -21.29 32.24
N ARG A 556 9.90 -20.08 31.73
CA ARG A 556 10.84 -19.30 30.91
C ARG A 556 12.11 -18.93 31.68
N ARG A 557 12.01 -18.61 32.97
CA ARG A 557 13.19 -18.38 33.83
C ARG A 557 14.08 -19.61 33.94
N ARG A 558 13.48 -20.81 34.00
CA ARG A 558 14.23 -22.08 34.08
C ARG A 558 14.90 -22.48 32.77
N LEU A 559 14.34 -22.09 31.62
CA LEU A 559 14.89 -22.40 30.29
C LEU A 559 15.98 -21.43 29.80
N ARG A 560 16.14 -20.28 30.48
CA ARG A 560 17.19 -19.29 30.18
C ARG A 560 18.52 -19.55 30.91
N HIS A 561 18.53 -20.54 31.79
CA HIS A 561 19.72 -21.11 32.43
C HIS A 561 19.90 -22.53 31.89
#